data_AF-A0A3D4HYN3-F1
#
_entry.id   AF-A0A3D4HYN3-F1
#
_cell.length_a   1.000
_cell.length_b   1.000
_cell.length_c   1.000
_cell.angle_alpha   90.00
_cell.angle_beta   90.00
_cell.angle_gamma   90.00
#
_symmetry.space_group_name_H-M   'P 1'
#
loop_
_entity.id
_entity.type
_entity.pdbx_description
1 polymer ?
#
loop_
_entity_poly.entity_id
_entity_poly.type
_entity_poly.pdbx_seq_one_letter_code
_entity_poly.pdbx_strand_id
1 'polypeptide(L)'
;MTDIPKGVVQPSEEGGIEITQSVAELPEESEAPEASPYLISFAKYNERECQIADLQGNMGKKALLILKAIGTKIKCIADFATHNVERRPIRREGDYLKLYRGLSDDIDLHEANLQSTGRIFYFDVEPDRLLYVVAITNRHFETGKVRR
;
A
#
# COMPACT_ATOMS: atom_id res chain seq x y z
N MET A 1 56.96 35.21 8.86
CA MET A 1 57.52 35.24 10.23
C MET A 1 56.45 34.64 11.11
N THR A 2 56.56 33.44 11.67
CA THR A 2 57.68 32.69 12.26
C THR A 2 57.29 31.20 12.21
N ASP A 3 58.08 30.33 11.58
CA ASP A 3 59.09 29.45 12.19
C ASP A 3 58.52 28.24 12.98
N ILE A 4 58.85 27.06 12.46
CA ILE A 4 58.52 25.71 12.93
C ILE A 4 59.46 25.32 14.09
N PRO A 5 59.00 24.51 15.07
CA PRO A 5 59.88 23.54 15.71
C PRO A 5 59.54 22.11 15.29
N LYS A 6 60.51 21.45 14.66
CA LYS A 6 60.60 20.00 14.46
C LYS A 6 60.78 19.33 15.83
N GLY A 7 59.84 18.48 16.21
CA GLY A 7 60.04 17.48 17.27
C GLY A 7 60.27 16.12 16.63
N VAL A 8 61.53 15.69 16.60
CA VAL A 8 61.98 14.38 16.16
C VAL A 8 61.52 13.32 17.16
N VAL A 9 60.88 12.25 16.71
CA VAL A 9 60.77 11.00 17.47
C VAL A 9 61.36 9.89 16.60
N GLN A 10 62.49 9.36 17.04
CA GLN A 10 63.15 8.20 16.46
C GLN A 10 62.30 6.93 16.67
N PRO A 11 62.46 5.91 15.80
CA PRO A 11 61.80 4.63 15.97
C PRO A 11 62.57 3.78 17.00
N SER A 12 61.88 3.29 18.02
CA SER A 12 62.39 2.23 18.89
C SER A 12 61.65 0.95 18.52
N GLU A 13 62.43 -0.02 18.09
CA GLU A 13 62.03 -1.33 17.61
C GLU A 13 61.42 -2.23 18.70
N GLU A 14 60.61 -3.16 18.21
CA GLU A 14 60.37 -4.52 18.74
C GLU A 14 59.68 -4.69 20.10
N GLY A 15 58.40 -5.06 20.01
CA GLY A 15 57.62 -5.68 21.07
C GLY A 15 56.20 -5.92 20.58
N GLY A 16 55.95 -7.10 20.00
CA GLY A 16 54.68 -7.45 19.37
C GLY A 16 53.49 -7.25 20.31
N ILE A 17 52.58 -6.37 19.92
CA ILE A 17 51.23 -6.29 20.48
C ILE A 17 50.31 -6.84 19.40
N GLU A 18 49.97 -8.13 19.51
CA GLU A 18 48.82 -8.69 18.81
C GLU A 18 47.60 -7.88 19.21
N ILE A 19 47.11 -7.06 18.29
CA ILE A 19 45.79 -6.43 18.44
C ILE A 19 44.79 -7.54 18.20
N THR A 20 44.26 -8.13 19.27
CA THR A 20 43.11 -9.03 19.19
C THR A 20 41.93 -8.26 18.63
N GLN A 21 41.67 -8.44 17.34
CA GLN A 21 40.47 -7.96 16.65
C GLN A 21 39.26 -8.79 17.07
N SER A 22 38.87 -8.65 18.33
CA SER A 22 37.56 -9.11 18.79
C SER A 22 36.57 -7.96 18.63
N VAL A 23 36.26 -7.61 17.38
CA VAL A 23 35.05 -6.82 17.11
C VAL A 23 33.90 -7.80 17.34
N ALA A 24 33.21 -7.66 18.47
CA ALA A 24 31.95 -8.34 18.66
C ALA A 24 30.97 -7.76 17.63
N GLU A 25 30.74 -8.50 16.55
CA GLU A 25 29.59 -8.27 15.69
C GLU A 25 28.36 -8.47 16.57
N LEU A 26 27.74 -7.36 16.97
CA LEU A 26 26.36 -7.38 17.42
C LEU A 26 25.57 -7.99 16.26
N PRO A 27 24.80 -9.08 16.47
CA PRO A 27 23.91 -9.55 15.43
C PRO A 27 23.04 -8.35 15.07
N GLU A 28 23.14 -7.87 13.83
CA GLU A 28 22.14 -6.98 13.28
C GLU A 28 20.81 -7.72 13.51
N GLU A 29 20.02 -7.25 14.47
CA GLU A 29 18.62 -7.60 14.53
C GLU A 29 18.11 -7.19 13.15
N SER A 30 17.82 -8.18 12.31
CA SER A 30 17.37 -7.95 10.95
C SER A 30 16.18 -7.01 11.05
N GLU A 31 16.37 -5.73 10.73
CA GLU A 31 15.28 -4.78 10.60
C GLU A 31 14.35 -5.43 9.58
N ALA A 32 13.18 -5.85 10.06
CA ALA A 32 12.18 -6.46 9.20
C ALA A 32 11.99 -5.53 8.00
N PRO A 33 12.09 -6.02 6.75
CA PRO A 33 12.07 -5.16 5.59
C PRO A 33 10.83 -4.27 5.69
N GLU A 34 11.05 -2.95 5.80
CA GLU A 34 9.96 -2.00 6.02
C GLU A 34 8.86 -2.32 5.01
N ALA A 35 7.70 -2.75 5.51
CA ALA A 35 6.66 -3.22 4.62
C ALA A 35 6.30 -2.10 3.65
N SER A 36 6.48 -2.35 2.34
CA SER A 36 6.13 -1.38 1.31
C SER A 36 4.61 -1.28 1.22
N PRO A 37 4.07 -0.10 0.87
CA PRO A 37 2.64 0.05 0.69
C PRO A 37 2.13 -0.75 -0.52
N TYR A 38 0.81 -0.89 -0.64
CA TYR A 38 0.21 -1.61 -1.76
C TYR A 38 0.50 -0.95 -3.10
N LEU A 39 0.78 -1.77 -4.11
CA LEU A 39 0.79 -1.35 -5.52
C LEU A 39 -0.64 -1.41 -6.07
N ILE A 40 -1.09 -0.30 -6.65
CA ILE A 40 -2.45 -0.18 -7.19
C ILE A 40 -2.43 -0.54 -8.67
N SER A 41 -3.24 -1.54 -9.05
CA SER A 41 -3.37 -2.02 -10.41
C SER A 41 -4.78 -1.77 -10.94
N PHE A 42 -4.85 -1.29 -12.18
CA PHE A 42 -6.09 -1.16 -12.95
C PHE A 42 -6.21 -2.28 -14.01
N ALA A 43 -5.41 -3.35 -13.92
CA ALA A 43 -5.41 -4.42 -14.92
C ALA A 43 -6.74 -5.22 -14.98
N LYS A 44 -7.55 -5.15 -13.91
CA LYS A 44 -8.89 -5.77 -13.82
C LYS A 44 -10.02 -4.75 -13.88
N TYR A 45 -9.70 -3.52 -14.30
CA TYR A 45 -10.64 -2.43 -14.35
C TYR A 45 -11.66 -2.64 -15.47
N ASN A 46 -12.94 -2.74 -15.12
CA ASN A 46 -14.01 -2.95 -16.09
C ASN A 46 -14.53 -1.60 -16.61
N GLU A 47 -13.94 -1.10 -17.70
CA GLU A 47 -14.27 0.21 -18.30
C GLU A 47 -15.77 0.45 -18.51
N ARG A 48 -16.58 -0.59 -18.75
CA ARG A 48 -18.04 -0.46 -18.97
C ARG A 48 -18.82 -0.09 -17.71
N GLU A 49 -18.32 -0.49 -16.55
CA GLU A 49 -18.95 -0.22 -15.25
C GLU A 49 -18.28 0.97 -14.54
N CYS A 50 -17.33 1.62 -15.21
CA CYS A 50 -16.40 2.55 -14.60
C CYS A 50 -16.72 3.98 -14.95
N GLN A 51 -16.86 4.81 -13.92
CA GLN A 51 -17.37 6.17 -14.01
C GLN A 51 -16.40 7.15 -13.33
N ILE A 52 -15.09 6.89 -13.36
CA ILE A 52 -14.07 7.79 -12.78
C ILE A 52 -14.20 9.19 -13.37
N ALA A 53 -14.38 9.30 -14.68
CA ALA A 53 -14.56 10.59 -15.36
C ALA A 53 -15.80 11.36 -14.85
N ASP A 54 -16.82 10.63 -14.39
CA ASP A 54 -18.06 11.19 -13.86
C ASP A 54 -17.99 11.46 -12.34
N LEU A 55 -16.88 11.13 -11.67
CA LEU A 55 -16.69 11.44 -10.26
C LEU A 55 -16.42 12.93 -10.07
N GLN A 56 -17.48 13.69 -9.87
CA GLN A 56 -17.38 15.13 -9.65
C GLN A 56 -17.31 15.49 -8.16
N GLY A 57 -16.76 16.68 -7.89
CA GLY A 57 -16.76 17.31 -6.57
C GLY A 57 -16.07 16.46 -5.50
N ASN A 58 -16.78 16.23 -4.40
CA ASN A 58 -16.23 15.58 -3.21
C ASN A 58 -15.99 14.07 -3.41
N MET A 59 -16.74 13.40 -4.29
CA MET A 59 -16.54 11.97 -4.57
C MET A 59 -15.19 11.70 -5.24
N GLY A 60 -14.84 12.49 -6.25
CA GLY A 60 -13.54 12.37 -6.93
C GLY A 60 -12.37 12.65 -5.97
N LYS A 61 -12.49 13.70 -5.15
CA LYS A 61 -11.49 13.98 -4.10
C LYS A 61 -11.33 12.82 -3.12
N LYS A 62 -12.43 12.24 -2.65
CA LYS A 62 -12.37 11.11 -1.71
C LYS A 62 -11.82 9.84 -2.36
N ALA A 63 -12.12 9.57 -3.62
CA ALA A 63 -11.52 8.46 -4.35
C ALA A 63 -10.00 8.59 -4.43
N LEU A 64 -9.51 9.78 -4.80
CA LEU A 64 -8.07 10.07 -4.83
C LEU A 64 -7.42 9.95 -3.45
N LEU A 65 -8.09 10.40 -2.38
CA LEU A 65 -7.57 10.27 -1.02
C LEU A 65 -7.44 8.80 -0.59
N ILE A 66 -8.44 7.97 -0.91
CA ILE A 66 -8.41 6.53 -0.63
C ILE A 66 -7.26 5.85 -1.39
N LEU A 67 -7.19 6.06 -2.71
CA LEU A 67 -6.12 5.49 -3.54
C LEU A 67 -4.74 5.97 -3.09
N LYS A 68 -4.60 7.25 -2.73
CA LYS A 68 -3.35 7.77 -2.17
C LYS A 68 -2.99 7.08 -0.85
N ALA A 69 -3.94 6.87 0.06
CA ALA A 69 -3.69 6.20 1.33
C ALA A 69 -3.22 4.75 1.11
N ILE A 70 -3.87 4.02 0.20
CA ILE A 70 -3.49 2.66 -0.20
C ILE A 70 -2.05 2.64 -0.72
N GLY A 71 -1.71 3.51 -1.67
CA GLY A 71 -0.39 3.52 -2.31
C GLY A 71 0.74 4.14 -1.51
N THR A 72 0.48 4.73 -0.34
CA THR A 72 1.53 5.44 0.44
C THR A 72 1.57 5.12 1.93
N LYS A 73 0.48 4.61 2.52
CA LYS A 73 0.36 4.45 3.97
C LYS A 73 -0.03 3.05 4.41
N ILE A 74 -0.86 2.36 3.63
CA ILE A 74 -1.35 1.03 3.97
C ILE A 74 -0.28 0.01 3.60
N LYS A 75 0.30 -0.65 4.61
CA LYS A 75 1.36 -1.67 4.48
C LYS A 75 0.86 -3.06 4.83
N CYS A 76 -0.27 -3.16 5.51
CA CYS A 76 -0.95 -4.40 5.86
C CYS A 76 -2.48 -4.20 5.97
N ILE A 77 -3.23 -5.30 6.11
CA ILE A 77 -4.70 -5.28 6.24
C ILE A 77 -5.16 -4.42 7.43
N ALA A 78 -4.42 -4.41 8.54
CA ALA A 78 -4.79 -3.62 9.72
C ALA A 78 -4.75 -2.10 9.46
N ASP A 79 -3.89 -1.65 8.55
CA ASP A 79 -3.72 -0.22 8.26
C ASP A 79 -4.92 0.40 7.53
N PHE A 80 -5.77 -0.41 6.90
CA PHE A 80 -7.00 0.07 6.28
C PHE A 80 -7.88 0.79 7.31
N ALA A 81 -8.07 0.17 8.50
CA ALA A 81 -8.84 0.76 9.59
C ALA A 81 -8.13 2.02 10.14
N THR A 82 -6.82 1.95 10.37
CA THR A 82 -6.00 3.06 10.87
C THR A 82 -6.07 4.30 9.98
N HIS A 83 -6.19 4.11 8.67
CA HIS A 83 -6.27 5.19 7.68
C HIS A 83 -7.68 5.51 7.18
N ASN A 84 -8.72 5.03 7.88
CA ASN A 84 -10.12 5.28 7.56
C ASN A 84 -10.49 4.88 6.12
N VAL A 85 -9.85 3.83 5.60
CA VAL A 85 -10.23 3.20 4.33
C VAL A 85 -11.15 2.05 4.66
N GLU A 86 -12.43 2.25 4.38
CA GLU A 86 -13.45 1.24 4.57
C GLU A 86 -13.20 0.03 3.66
N ARG A 87 -13.27 -1.17 4.25
CA ARG A 87 -13.10 -2.44 3.56
C ARG A 87 -14.29 -3.34 3.89
N ARG A 88 -15.40 -3.18 3.18
CA ARG A 88 -16.59 -4.03 3.37
C ARG A 88 -16.57 -5.19 2.37
N PRO A 89 -16.69 -6.45 2.81
CA PRO A 89 -16.73 -7.59 1.91
C PRO A 89 -18.02 -7.59 1.09
N ILE A 90 -17.93 -8.04 -0.16
CA ILE A 90 -19.04 -8.14 -1.10
C ILE A 90 -19.32 -9.60 -1.37
N ARG A 91 -20.58 -10.02 -1.33
CA ARG A 91 -20.94 -11.39 -1.72
C ARG A 91 -21.08 -11.50 -3.23
N ARG A 92 -20.66 -12.64 -3.77
CA ARG A 92 -20.84 -12.99 -5.19
C ARG A 92 -22.30 -13.36 -5.49
N GLU A 93 -23.19 -12.40 -5.35
CA GLU A 93 -24.62 -12.58 -5.55
C GLU A 93 -25.29 -11.31 -6.08
N GLY A 94 -26.51 -11.47 -6.61
CA GLY A 94 -27.34 -10.35 -7.06
C GLY A 94 -26.63 -9.44 -8.09
N ASP A 95 -26.80 -8.14 -7.91
CA ASP A 95 -26.27 -7.13 -8.84
C ASP A 95 -24.74 -7.03 -8.81
N TYR A 96 -24.07 -7.59 -7.79
CA TYR A 96 -22.62 -7.62 -7.70
C TYR A 96 -21.97 -8.70 -8.58
N LEU A 97 -22.73 -9.69 -9.07
CA LEU A 97 -22.21 -10.76 -9.93
C LEU A 97 -21.41 -10.23 -11.14
N LYS A 98 -21.79 -9.08 -11.70
CA LYS A 98 -21.09 -8.46 -12.83
C LYS A 98 -19.69 -7.94 -12.48
N LEU A 99 -19.41 -7.63 -11.21
CA LEU A 99 -18.06 -7.24 -10.76
C LEU A 99 -17.10 -8.43 -10.74
N TYR A 100 -17.62 -9.64 -10.57
CA TYR A 100 -16.84 -10.88 -10.53
C TYR A 100 -16.50 -11.43 -11.94
N ARG A 101 -16.96 -10.78 -13.01
CA ARG A 101 -16.73 -11.27 -14.38
C ARG A 101 -15.23 -11.22 -14.72
N GLY A 102 -14.64 -12.38 -15.01
CA GLY A 102 -13.21 -12.51 -15.34
C GLY A 102 -12.28 -12.52 -14.11
N LEU A 103 -12.86 -12.65 -12.92
CA LEU A 103 -12.16 -12.87 -11.66
C LEU A 103 -12.29 -14.35 -11.25
N SER A 104 -11.29 -14.86 -10.55
CA SER A 104 -11.30 -16.22 -10.01
C SER A 104 -12.30 -16.36 -8.86
N ASP A 105 -12.76 -17.58 -8.60
CA ASP A 105 -13.84 -17.90 -7.64
C ASP A 105 -13.44 -17.70 -6.17
N ASP A 106 -12.14 -17.70 -5.91
CA ASP A 106 -11.50 -17.49 -4.60
C ASP A 106 -11.22 -16.02 -4.27
N ILE A 107 -11.57 -15.08 -5.16
CA ILE A 107 -11.33 -13.65 -4.93
C ILE A 107 -12.43 -13.07 -4.02
N ASP A 108 -11.98 -12.49 -2.90
CA ASP A 108 -12.82 -11.69 -2.02
C ASP A 108 -12.84 -10.22 -2.47
N LEU A 109 -13.94 -9.79 -3.09
CA LEU A 109 -14.13 -8.38 -3.42
C LEU A 109 -14.56 -7.58 -2.20
N HIS A 110 -14.09 -6.34 -2.16
CA HIS A 110 -14.40 -5.36 -1.14
C HIS A 110 -14.92 -4.07 -1.77
N GLU A 111 -15.76 -3.35 -1.03
CA GLU A 111 -16.13 -1.97 -1.33
C GLU A 111 -15.56 -0.97 -0.32
N ALA A 112 -15.16 0.19 -0.84
CA ALA A 112 -14.91 1.40 -0.07
C ALA A 112 -15.91 2.50 -0.44
N ASN A 113 -16.51 3.14 0.56
CA ASN A 113 -17.46 4.23 0.36
C ASN A 113 -16.76 5.55 0.01
N LEU A 114 -17.09 6.09 -1.17
CA LEU A 114 -16.71 7.45 -1.56
C LEU A 114 -17.61 8.46 -0.86
N GLN A 115 -18.87 8.52 -1.23
CA GLN A 115 -19.87 9.38 -0.59
C GLN A 115 -21.24 8.99 -1.13
N SER A 116 -22.28 9.00 -0.29
CA SER A 116 -23.65 8.65 -0.70
C SER A 116 -23.67 7.28 -1.40
N THR A 117 -23.91 7.26 -2.71
CA THR A 117 -23.96 6.04 -3.54
C THR A 117 -22.64 5.68 -4.21
N GLY A 118 -21.62 6.54 -4.18
CA GLY A 118 -20.35 6.30 -4.85
C GLY A 118 -19.50 5.25 -4.15
N ARG A 119 -18.88 4.33 -4.91
CA ARG A 119 -18.10 3.20 -4.39
C ARG A 119 -16.85 2.93 -5.21
N ILE A 120 -15.80 2.46 -4.54
CA ILE A 120 -14.66 1.76 -5.17
C ILE A 120 -14.82 0.29 -4.88
N PHE A 121 -14.71 -0.54 -5.90
CA PHE A 121 -14.71 -2.00 -5.84
C PHE A 121 -13.32 -2.52 -6.14
N TYR A 122 -12.76 -3.30 -5.23
CA TYR A 122 -11.38 -3.79 -5.34
C TYR A 122 -11.19 -5.14 -4.65
N PHE A 123 -10.09 -5.81 -4.97
CA PHE A 123 -9.56 -6.91 -4.17
C PHE A 123 -8.05 -6.73 -3.99
N ASP A 124 -7.51 -7.34 -2.95
CA ASP A 124 -6.08 -7.33 -2.65
C ASP A 124 -5.52 -8.75 -2.67
N VAL A 125 -4.26 -8.87 -3.11
CA VAL A 125 -3.51 -10.13 -3.16
C VAL A 125 -2.29 -10.00 -2.26
N GLU A 126 -2.25 -10.85 -1.23
CA GLU A 126 -1.12 -11.03 -0.33
C GLU A 126 -0.36 -12.32 -0.69
N PRO A 127 0.97 -12.40 -0.50
CA PRO A 127 1.86 -11.39 0.11
C PRO A 127 2.37 -10.32 -0.87
N ASP A 128 1.91 -10.35 -2.14
CA ASP A 128 2.41 -9.48 -3.21
C ASP A 128 2.05 -8.00 -3.01
N ARG A 129 1.14 -7.70 -2.07
CA ARG A 129 0.61 -6.36 -1.78
C ARG A 129 0.13 -5.64 -3.04
N LEU A 130 -0.59 -6.38 -3.88
CA LEU A 130 -1.23 -5.85 -5.08
C LEU A 130 -2.70 -5.60 -4.81
N LEU A 131 -3.15 -4.36 -4.96
CA LEU A 131 -4.55 -3.99 -4.90
C LEU A 131 -5.09 -3.74 -6.31
N TYR A 132 -6.01 -4.58 -6.74
CA TYR A 132 -6.66 -4.47 -8.05
C TYR A 132 -7.97 -3.71 -7.92
N VAL A 133 -8.03 -2.56 -8.60
CA VAL A 133 -9.29 -1.81 -8.76
C VAL A 133 -10.10 -2.46 -9.87
N VAL A 134 -11.32 -2.89 -9.54
CA VAL A 134 -12.24 -3.54 -10.47
C VAL A 134 -13.22 -2.53 -11.05
N ALA A 135 -13.80 -1.68 -10.20
CA ALA A 135 -14.69 -0.63 -10.64
C ALA A 135 -14.67 0.58 -9.70
N ILE A 136 -14.94 1.76 -10.24
CA ILE A 136 -15.26 2.94 -9.45
C ILE A 136 -16.53 3.56 -10.03
N THR A 137 -17.57 3.68 -9.22
CA THR A 137 -18.91 4.06 -9.68
C THR A 137 -19.48 5.21 -8.86
N ASN A 138 -20.36 6.00 -9.46
CA ASN A 138 -21.14 7.03 -8.76
C ASN A 138 -22.49 6.49 -8.23
N ARG A 139 -22.86 5.27 -8.61
CA ARG A 139 -24.09 4.57 -8.21
C ARG A 139 -23.77 3.30 -7.44
N HIS A 140 -24.57 3.04 -6.41
CA HIS A 140 -24.49 1.81 -5.65
C HIS A 140 -25.30 0.72 -6.34
N PHE A 141 -24.71 -0.45 -6.52
CA PHE A 141 -25.30 -1.56 -7.28
C PHE A 141 -26.66 -1.99 -6.70
N GLU A 142 -26.81 -1.98 -5.37
CA GLU A 142 -28.08 -2.37 -4.71
C GLU A 142 -29.18 -1.29 -4.75
N THR A 143 -28.84 -0.02 -4.96
CA THR A 143 -29.83 1.09 -4.87
C THR A 143 -30.69 1.27 -6.13
N GLY A 144 -30.43 0.51 -7.20
CA GLY A 144 -31.17 0.60 -8.46
C GLY A 144 -32.62 0.07 -8.42
N LYS A 145 -33.03 -0.62 -7.35
CA LYS A 145 -34.38 -1.16 -7.20
C LYS A 145 -35.29 -0.17 -6.48
N VAL A 146 -35.68 0.90 -7.18
CA VAL A 146 -36.95 1.57 -6.83
C VAL A 146 -38.05 0.54 -7.11
N ARG A 147 -38.60 -0.09 -6.07
CA ARG A 147 -39.89 -0.78 -6.16
C ARG A 147 -40.91 0.28 -6.61
N ARG A 148 -41.24 0.29 -7.90
CA ARG A 148 -42.48 0.90 -8.38
C ARG A 148 -43.63 -0.06 -8.10
#